data_AF-B8KS39-F1
#
_entry.id   AF-B8KS39-F1
#
_cell.length_a   1.000
_cell.length_b   1.000
_cell.length_c   1.000
_cell.angle_alpha   90.00
_cell.angle_beta   90.00
_cell.angle_gamma   90.00
#
_symmetry.space_group_name_H-M   'P 1'
#
loop_
_entity.id
_entity.type
_entity.pdbx_description
1 polymer ?
#
loop_
_entity_poly.entity_id
_entity_poly.type
_entity_poly.pdbx_seq_one_letter_code
_entity_poly.pdbx_strand_id
1 'polypeptide(L)'
;MRRSVAIGAALLALSPMANADNVTAEEVVPGLWEYTGLISSSGVDMPLTGIFLFADGTFLQHAIFNGEPFAEQGSMAHSGPYVGSEVGIELTAEQTLSLNPSADKPLTSMGVTTHDLTVERNGDDMTLVFSAGEGTVQTLSLLGPADAVSVYTLENGKLAFTGDHFLLVSGDESGMVSGYGTYSKVGDDYSLMLTRWSQSNGQTAENLRDTAMEVQFDGSKLTLPNGLNLAVIQ
;
A
#
# COMPACT_ATOMS: atom_id res chain seq x y z
N MET A 1 -54.44 -55.44 15.69
CA MET A 1 -53.17 -54.77 16.08
C MET A 1 -52.60 -54.10 14.82
N ARG A 2 -52.40 -52.77 14.87
CA ARG A 2 -51.35 -51.95 14.20
C ARG A 2 -51.20 -52.06 12.66
N ARG A 3 -51.01 -51.00 11.87
CA ARG A 3 -50.85 -49.55 12.08
C ARG A 3 -50.94 -48.93 10.67
N SER A 4 -51.74 -47.89 10.50
CA SER A 4 -51.68 -47.00 9.33
C SER A 4 -50.39 -46.18 9.37
N VAL A 5 -49.70 -46.05 8.24
CA VAL A 5 -48.57 -45.12 8.06
C VAL A 5 -49.07 -43.97 7.19
N ALA A 6 -49.12 -42.78 7.76
CA ALA A 6 -49.31 -41.52 7.03
C ALA A 6 -47.93 -40.93 6.74
N ILE A 7 -47.64 -40.68 5.47
CA ILE A 7 -46.44 -39.96 5.02
C ILE A 7 -46.83 -38.49 4.90
N GLY A 8 -46.34 -37.66 5.81
CA GLY A 8 -46.47 -36.21 5.75
C GLY A 8 -45.43 -35.63 4.79
N ALA A 9 -45.88 -34.87 3.80
CA ALA A 9 -45.01 -34.06 2.96
C ALA A 9 -44.61 -32.79 3.72
N ALA A 10 -43.33 -32.63 4.02
CA ALA A 10 -42.77 -31.39 4.52
C ALA A 10 -42.47 -30.46 3.34
N LEU A 11 -43.19 -29.33 3.25
CA LEU A 11 -42.81 -28.21 2.40
C LEU A 11 -41.59 -27.53 3.05
N LEU A 12 -40.43 -27.62 2.41
CA LEU A 12 -39.29 -26.76 2.70
C LEU A 12 -39.57 -25.38 2.08
N ALA A 13 -39.81 -24.38 2.93
CA ALA A 13 -39.82 -22.99 2.50
C ALA A 13 -38.37 -22.58 2.20
N LEU A 14 -38.06 -22.36 0.93
CA LEU A 14 -36.85 -21.67 0.51
C LEU A 14 -37.00 -20.19 0.88
N SER A 15 -36.29 -19.75 1.91
CA SER A 15 -36.11 -18.32 2.14
C SER A 15 -35.34 -17.72 0.97
N PRO A 16 -35.78 -16.59 0.40
CA PRO A 16 -34.96 -15.87 -0.58
C PRO A 16 -33.67 -15.44 0.11
N MET A 17 -32.52 -15.78 -0.50
CA MET A 17 -31.24 -15.17 -0.15
C MET A 17 -31.41 -13.66 -0.31
N ALA A 18 -31.21 -12.93 0.79
CA ALA A 18 -31.12 -11.48 0.75
C ALA A 18 -30.07 -11.09 -0.28
N ASN A 19 -30.39 -10.12 -1.14
CA ASN A 19 -29.44 -9.48 -2.03
C ASN A 19 -28.21 -9.09 -1.20
N ALA A 20 -27.04 -9.64 -1.53
CA ALA A 20 -25.80 -9.04 -1.10
C ALA A 20 -25.82 -7.61 -1.67
N ASP A 21 -25.80 -6.61 -0.78
CA ASP A 21 -25.64 -5.23 -1.20
C ASP A 21 -24.41 -5.15 -2.11
N ASN A 22 -24.55 -4.50 -3.28
CA ASN A 22 -23.46 -4.31 -4.23
C ASN A 22 -22.45 -3.31 -3.64
N VAL A 23 -21.68 -3.74 -2.65
CA VAL A 23 -20.57 -2.95 -2.11
C VAL A 23 -19.52 -2.84 -3.22
N THR A 24 -19.17 -1.61 -3.57
CA THR A 24 -18.18 -1.33 -4.60
C THR A 24 -16.77 -1.60 -4.07
N ALA A 25 -15.82 -1.89 -4.96
CA ALA A 25 -14.43 -2.10 -4.54
C ALA A 25 -13.87 -0.87 -3.80
N GLU A 26 -14.27 0.33 -4.22
CA GLU A 26 -13.90 1.61 -3.59
C GLU A 26 -14.38 1.72 -2.13
N GLU A 27 -15.47 1.04 -1.76
CA GLU A 27 -15.96 0.99 -0.39
C GLU A 27 -15.21 -0.05 0.49
N VAL A 28 -14.57 -1.06 -0.12
CA VAL A 28 -13.89 -2.13 0.63
C VAL A 28 -12.38 -1.99 0.72
N VAL A 29 -11.73 -1.24 -0.18
CA VAL A 29 -10.27 -1.05 -0.10
C VAL A 29 -9.75 -0.09 0.97
N PRO A 30 -10.50 0.92 1.47
CA PRO A 30 -9.96 1.87 2.44
C PRO A 30 -9.38 1.16 3.67
N GLY A 31 -8.15 1.51 4.01
CA GLY A 31 -7.41 0.95 5.13
C GLY A 31 -5.90 1.10 4.98
N LEU A 32 -5.20 0.89 6.09
CA LEU A 32 -3.77 0.62 6.10
C LEU A 32 -3.55 -0.89 6.10
N TRP A 33 -2.78 -1.37 5.14
CA TRP A 33 -2.64 -2.79 4.88
C TRP A 33 -1.17 -3.20 4.82
N GLU A 34 -0.78 -4.26 5.52
CA GLU A 34 0.55 -4.85 5.40
C GLU A 34 0.58 -5.97 4.37
N TYR A 35 1.73 -6.15 3.71
CA TYR A 35 1.93 -7.29 2.83
C TYR A 35 2.07 -8.60 3.59
N THR A 36 1.30 -9.60 3.17
CA THR A 36 1.45 -11.00 3.60
C THR A 36 1.98 -11.90 2.50
N GLY A 37 1.92 -11.46 1.23
CA GLY A 37 2.42 -12.23 0.09
C GLY A 37 2.43 -11.46 -1.22
N LEU A 38 3.29 -11.91 -2.14
CA LEU A 38 3.38 -11.42 -3.51
C LEU A 38 3.70 -12.58 -4.44
N ILE A 39 2.83 -12.85 -5.41
CA ILE A 39 3.05 -13.88 -6.43
C ILE A 39 3.11 -13.17 -7.78
N SER A 40 4.19 -13.39 -8.55
CA SER A 40 4.34 -12.84 -9.90
C SER A 40 3.27 -13.38 -10.85
N SER A 41 3.10 -12.74 -12.00
CA SER A 41 2.27 -13.26 -13.09
C SER A 41 2.71 -14.63 -13.62
N SER A 42 3.95 -15.05 -13.37
CA SER A 42 4.47 -16.38 -13.68
C SER A 42 4.25 -17.41 -12.56
N GLY A 43 3.52 -17.04 -11.50
CA GLY A 43 3.24 -17.92 -10.35
C GLY A 43 4.43 -18.09 -9.40
N VAL A 44 5.42 -17.20 -9.45
CA VAL A 44 6.60 -17.26 -8.58
C VAL A 44 6.35 -16.43 -7.33
N ASP A 45 6.55 -17.03 -6.17
CA ASP A 45 6.54 -16.31 -4.89
C ASP A 45 7.73 -15.36 -4.80
N MET A 46 7.45 -14.11 -4.43
CA MET A 46 8.41 -13.00 -4.37
C MET A 46 8.35 -12.38 -2.99
N PRO A 47 9.03 -12.97 -1.98
CA PRO A 47 8.87 -12.56 -0.60
C PRO A 47 9.34 -11.11 -0.41
N LEU A 48 8.45 -10.28 0.13
CA LEU A 48 8.73 -8.89 0.46
C LEU A 48 8.04 -8.49 1.76
N THR A 49 8.44 -7.35 2.30
CA THR A 49 7.73 -6.68 3.41
C THR A 49 7.38 -5.28 2.94
N GLY A 50 6.14 -4.86 3.16
CA GLY A 50 5.66 -3.56 2.70
C GLY A 50 4.33 -3.18 3.31
N ILE A 51 3.85 -2.02 2.89
CA ILE A 51 2.59 -1.46 3.32
C ILE A 51 1.86 -0.82 2.13
N PHE A 52 0.53 -0.80 2.20
CA PHE A 52 -0.35 -0.22 1.20
C PHE A 52 -1.44 0.55 1.94
N LEU A 53 -1.51 1.86 1.71
CA LEU A 53 -2.58 2.70 2.23
C LEU A 53 -3.55 3.04 1.11
N PHE A 54 -4.85 2.88 1.38
CA PHE A 54 -5.95 3.44 0.60
C PHE A 54 -6.76 4.38 1.49
N ALA A 55 -6.84 5.66 1.13
CA ALA A 55 -7.59 6.66 1.89
C ALA A 55 -7.99 7.84 0.99
N ASP A 56 -9.23 8.31 1.09
CA ASP A 56 -9.72 9.52 0.41
C ASP A 56 -9.37 9.57 -1.10
N GLY A 57 -9.64 8.47 -1.83
CA GLY A 57 -9.34 8.36 -3.26
C GLY A 57 -7.84 8.41 -3.60
N THR A 58 -6.96 8.28 -2.61
CA THR A 58 -5.50 8.29 -2.75
C THR A 58 -4.88 7.01 -2.23
N PHE A 59 -3.83 6.55 -2.89
CA PHE A 59 -3.05 5.43 -2.43
C PHE A 59 -1.55 5.75 -2.29
N LEU A 60 -0.91 5.06 -1.34
CA LEU A 60 0.53 5.04 -1.15
C LEU A 60 0.96 3.58 -0.92
N GLN A 61 2.05 3.18 -1.54
CA GLN A 61 2.60 1.83 -1.44
C GLN A 61 4.12 1.93 -1.30
N HIS A 62 4.68 1.18 -0.36
CA HIS A 62 6.13 0.95 -0.29
C HIS A 62 6.39 -0.51 0.10
N ALA A 63 7.33 -1.15 -0.59
CA ALA A 63 7.75 -2.51 -0.27
C ALA A 63 9.24 -2.72 -0.58
N ILE A 64 9.89 -3.58 0.20
CA ILE A 64 11.27 -4.03 -0.02
C ILE A 64 11.29 -5.56 -0.03
N PHE A 65 11.98 -6.16 -0.99
CA PHE A 65 12.18 -7.61 -1.04
C PHE A 65 12.91 -8.12 0.21
N ASN A 66 12.55 -9.32 0.63
CA ASN A 66 13.19 -9.98 1.77
C ASN A 66 14.50 -10.63 1.31
N GLY A 67 15.56 -10.42 2.08
CA GLY A 67 16.86 -11.03 1.80
C GLY A 67 17.96 -10.41 2.65
N GLU A 68 19.13 -11.05 2.61
CA GLU A 68 20.35 -10.54 3.23
C GLU A 68 21.49 -10.49 2.20
N PRO A 69 22.31 -9.42 2.20
CA PRO A 69 22.22 -8.27 3.11
C PRO A 69 21.03 -7.36 2.78
N PHE A 70 20.33 -6.88 3.81
CA PHE A 70 19.15 -6.01 3.62
C PHE A 70 19.43 -4.73 2.81
N ALA A 71 20.63 -4.16 2.99
CA ALA A 71 21.07 -2.96 2.28
C ALA A 71 21.15 -3.13 0.75
N GLU A 72 21.15 -4.36 0.24
CA GLU A 72 21.22 -4.69 -1.20
C GLU A 72 19.87 -5.08 -1.80
N GLN A 73 18.80 -5.13 -1.01
CA GLN A 73 17.50 -5.60 -1.49
C GLN A 73 16.81 -4.58 -2.40
N GLY A 74 16.09 -5.07 -3.41
CA GLY A 74 15.28 -4.21 -4.24
C GLY A 74 14.05 -3.66 -3.50
N SER A 75 13.61 -2.47 -3.85
CA SER A 75 12.37 -1.87 -3.35
C SER A 75 11.52 -1.27 -4.46
N MET A 76 10.23 -1.13 -4.17
CA MET A 76 9.24 -0.53 -5.05
C MET A 76 8.38 0.44 -4.24
N ALA A 77 8.05 1.58 -4.83
CA ALA A 77 7.17 2.55 -4.22
C ALA A 77 6.25 3.19 -5.27
N HIS A 78 4.98 3.36 -4.89
CA HIS A 78 3.97 3.97 -5.73
C HIS A 78 3.10 4.94 -4.93
N SER A 79 2.64 6.01 -5.57
CA SER A 79 1.61 6.88 -5.01
C SER A 79 0.81 7.54 -6.12
N GLY A 80 -0.46 7.83 -5.83
CA GLY A 80 -1.36 8.49 -6.77
C GLY A 80 -2.83 8.31 -6.39
N PRO A 81 -3.77 8.72 -7.23
CA PRO A 81 -5.19 8.49 -6.99
C PRO A 81 -5.63 7.05 -7.32
N TYR A 82 -6.73 6.63 -6.70
CA TYR A 82 -7.48 5.44 -7.09
C TYR A 82 -8.97 5.76 -7.23
N VAL A 83 -9.67 5.01 -8.08
CA VAL A 83 -11.12 5.11 -8.27
C VAL A 83 -11.73 3.72 -8.40
N GLY A 84 -12.99 3.55 -8.01
CA GLY A 84 -13.74 2.33 -8.32
C GLY A 84 -13.93 2.14 -9.83
N SER A 85 -13.88 0.89 -10.29
CA SER A 85 -14.13 0.48 -11.66
C SER A 85 -15.11 -0.70 -11.73
N GLU A 86 -15.52 -1.12 -12.93
CA GLU A 86 -16.41 -2.27 -13.10
C GLU A 86 -15.78 -3.59 -12.64
N VAL A 87 -14.45 -3.68 -12.64
CA VAL A 87 -13.69 -4.90 -12.33
C VAL A 87 -13.04 -4.87 -10.94
N GLY A 88 -13.08 -3.72 -10.26
CA GLY A 88 -12.45 -3.52 -8.96
C GLY A 88 -12.05 -2.06 -8.76
N ILE A 89 -10.74 -1.79 -8.72
CA ILE A 89 -10.21 -0.43 -8.65
C ILE A 89 -9.23 -0.15 -9.79
N GLU A 90 -9.17 1.09 -10.23
CA GLU A 90 -8.12 1.62 -11.10
C GLU A 90 -7.17 2.47 -10.25
N LEU A 91 -5.87 2.20 -10.33
CA LEU A 91 -4.82 3.03 -9.74
C LEU A 91 -4.15 3.83 -10.85
N THR A 92 -4.01 5.14 -10.66
CA THR A 92 -3.07 5.94 -11.45
C THR A 92 -1.87 6.26 -10.57
N ALA A 93 -0.76 5.54 -10.75
CA ALA A 93 0.48 5.82 -10.02
C ALA A 93 1.18 7.00 -10.66
N GLU A 94 1.17 8.15 -9.98
CA GLU A 94 1.89 9.37 -10.38
C GLU A 94 3.40 9.21 -10.14
N GLN A 95 3.76 8.42 -9.14
CA GLN A 95 5.11 7.95 -8.88
C GLN A 95 5.14 6.43 -9.04
N THR A 96 6.05 5.94 -9.88
CA THR A 96 6.35 4.52 -10.05
C THR A 96 7.85 4.34 -9.93
N LEU A 97 8.31 4.11 -8.71
CA LEU A 97 9.71 4.15 -8.34
C LEU A 97 10.20 2.74 -8.01
N SER A 98 11.36 2.39 -8.52
CA SER A 98 12.04 1.13 -8.19
C SER A 98 13.50 1.42 -7.87
N LEU A 99 13.99 0.79 -6.81
CA LEU A 99 15.37 0.95 -6.37
C LEU A 99 16.03 -0.41 -6.23
N ASN A 100 17.22 -0.55 -6.81
CA ASN A 100 18.08 -1.73 -6.73
C ASN A 100 19.49 -1.27 -6.32
N PRO A 101 19.86 -1.36 -5.04
CA PRO A 101 21.12 -0.80 -4.54
C PRO A 101 22.38 -1.40 -5.20
N SER A 102 22.27 -2.62 -5.73
CA SER A 102 23.39 -3.34 -6.33
C SER A 102 23.53 -3.13 -7.84
N ALA A 103 22.67 -2.33 -8.47
CA ALA A 103 22.73 -2.03 -9.89
C ALA A 103 23.57 -0.78 -10.20
N ASP A 104 24.21 -0.74 -11.37
CA ASP A 104 24.96 0.42 -11.86
C ASP A 104 24.09 1.69 -11.93
N LYS A 105 22.80 1.52 -12.25
CA LYS A 105 21.77 2.55 -12.16
C LYS A 105 20.77 2.11 -11.09
N PRO A 106 20.95 2.54 -9.83
CA PRO A 106 20.21 1.97 -8.73
C PRO A 106 18.77 2.51 -8.62
N LEU A 107 18.44 3.61 -9.31
CA LEU A 107 17.11 4.21 -9.30
C LEU A 107 16.49 4.19 -10.71
N THR A 108 15.27 3.69 -10.80
CA THR A 108 14.43 3.81 -11.99
C THR A 108 13.07 4.40 -11.63
N SER A 109 12.59 5.29 -12.49
CA SER A 109 11.22 5.80 -12.47
C SER A 109 10.56 5.40 -13.79
N MET A 110 9.33 4.88 -13.73
CA MET A 110 8.53 4.61 -14.93
C MET A 110 7.60 5.79 -15.27
N GLY A 111 7.64 6.87 -14.49
CA GLY A 111 6.69 7.97 -14.60
C GLY A 111 5.27 7.53 -14.23
N VAL A 112 4.28 8.12 -14.90
CA VAL A 112 2.86 7.82 -14.65
C VAL A 112 2.49 6.47 -15.24
N THR A 113 1.90 5.59 -14.43
CA THR A 113 1.35 4.29 -14.86
C THR A 113 -0.10 4.13 -14.40
N THR A 114 -0.85 3.29 -15.11
CA THR A 114 -2.22 2.92 -14.73
C THR A 114 -2.29 1.41 -14.49
N HIS A 115 -3.04 1.01 -13.47
CA HIS A 115 -3.24 -0.39 -13.11
C HIS A 115 -4.71 -0.67 -12.80
N ASP A 116 -5.29 -1.66 -13.48
CA ASP A 116 -6.58 -2.23 -13.11
C ASP A 116 -6.38 -3.43 -12.18
N LEU A 117 -7.08 -3.42 -11.03
CA LEU A 117 -6.99 -4.46 -10.02
C LEU A 117 -8.37 -5.03 -9.73
N THR A 118 -8.49 -6.35 -9.70
CA THR A 118 -9.61 -6.99 -9.01
C THR A 118 -9.33 -7.02 -7.52
N VAL A 119 -10.37 -6.83 -6.72
CA VAL A 119 -10.28 -6.80 -5.25
C VAL A 119 -11.16 -7.89 -4.66
N GLU A 120 -10.58 -8.74 -3.82
CA GLU A 120 -11.31 -9.66 -2.96
C GLU A 120 -10.97 -9.36 -1.51
N ARG A 121 -11.97 -9.05 -0.68
CA ARG A 121 -11.79 -8.79 0.75
C ARG A 121 -12.57 -9.80 1.56
N ASN A 122 -11.92 -10.37 2.57
CA ASN A 122 -12.52 -11.25 3.56
C ASN A 122 -12.14 -10.80 4.98
N GLY A 123 -12.98 -9.95 5.57
CA GLY A 123 -12.70 -9.36 6.88
C GLY A 123 -11.46 -8.47 6.85
N ASP A 124 -10.41 -8.92 7.52
CA ASP A 124 -9.13 -8.23 7.65
C ASP A 124 -8.09 -8.71 6.62
N ASP A 125 -8.44 -9.68 5.77
CA ASP A 125 -7.60 -10.13 4.65
C ASP A 125 -8.07 -9.49 3.33
N MET A 126 -7.12 -9.08 2.49
CA MET A 126 -7.38 -8.56 1.15
C MET A 126 -6.46 -9.19 0.11
N THR A 127 -7.02 -9.59 -1.02
CA THR A 127 -6.29 -10.03 -2.20
C THR A 127 -6.53 -9.04 -3.33
N LEU A 128 -5.44 -8.55 -3.92
CA LEU A 128 -5.43 -7.73 -5.12
C LEU A 128 -4.83 -8.52 -6.26
N VAL A 129 -5.46 -8.50 -7.44
CA VAL A 129 -4.88 -9.12 -8.65
C VAL A 129 -4.80 -8.09 -9.76
N PHE A 130 -3.58 -7.82 -10.21
CA PHE A 130 -3.26 -6.85 -11.25
C PHE A 130 -3.72 -7.34 -12.63
N SER A 131 -3.81 -6.40 -13.58
CA SER A 131 -4.25 -6.67 -14.95
C SER A 131 -5.63 -7.31 -14.99
N ALA A 132 -6.55 -6.78 -14.17
CA ALA A 132 -7.93 -7.26 -14.07
C ALA A 132 -8.06 -8.78 -13.83
N GLY A 133 -7.17 -9.37 -13.02
CA GLY A 133 -7.26 -10.78 -12.60
C GLY A 133 -6.24 -11.74 -13.21
N GLU A 134 -5.38 -11.27 -14.14
CA GLU A 134 -4.44 -12.15 -14.87
C GLU A 134 -2.97 -11.92 -14.50
N GLY A 135 -2.69 -10.93 -13.67
CA GLY A 135 -1.34 -10.47 -13.35
C GLY A 135 -0.82 -10.93 -12.00
N THR A 136 0.02 -10.08 -11.43
CA THR A 136 0.59 -10.24 -10.09
C THR A 136 -0.52 -10.29 -9.03
N VAL A 137 -0.40 -11.22 -8.09
CA VAL A 137 -1.31 -11.36 -6.93
C VAL A 137 -0.61 -10.80 -5.70
N GLN A 138 -1.28 -9.89 -5.00
CA GLN A 138 -0.85 -9.35 -3.71
C GLN A 138 -1.83 -9.77 -2.64
N THR A 139 -1.35 -10.32 -1.53
CA THR A 139 -2.17 -10.60 -0.36
C THR A 139 -1.75 -9.69 0.78
N LEU A 140 -2.74 -9.15 1.47
CA LEU A 140 -2.58 -8.10 2.46
C LEU A 140 -3.41 -8.41 3.72
N SER A 141 -2.93 -7.92 4.86
CA SER A 141 -3.64 -7.97 6.16
C SER A 141 -3.89 -6.55 6.67
N LEU A 142 -5.06 -6.30 7.24
CA LEU A 142 -5.47 -4.99 7.73
C LEU A 142 -4.69 -4.64 9.00
N LEU A 143 -3.93 -3.54 8.96
CA LEU A 143 -3.28 -2.96 10.13
C LEU A 143 -4.18 -1.95 10.87
N GLY A 144 -5.01 -1.22 10.13
CA GLY A 144 -5.88 -0.21 10.72
C GLY A 144 -6.86 0.42 9.73
N PRO A 145 -7.95 1.02 10.24
CA PRO A 145 -8.93 1.71 9.41
C PRO A 145 -8.34 2.98 8.76
N ALA A 146 -9.01 3.47 7.71
CA ALA A 146 -8.68 4.73 7.02
C ALA A 146 -9.48 5.94 7.53
N ASP A 147 -10.03 5.90 8.74
CA ASP A 147 -10.92 6.93 9.30
C ASP A 147 -10.17 8.16 9.87
N ALA A 148 -8.89 8.01 10.21
CA ALA A 148 -8.03 9.06 10.77
C ALA A 148 -6.73 9.22 9.98
N VAL A 149 -6.83 9.35 8.65
CA VAL A 149 -5.69 9.53 7.76
C VAL A 149 -5.52 11.01 7.43
N SER A 150 -4.29 11.52 7.51
CA SER A 150 -3.90 12.80 6.95
C SER A 150 -2.94 12.57 5.79
N VAL A 151 -3.39 12.84 4.57
CA VAL A 151 -2.56 12.77 3.36
C VAL A 151 -2.15 14.18 2.94
N TYR A 152 -0.85 14.36 2.71
CA TYR A 152 -0.25 15.59 2.20
C TYR A 152 0.32 15.31 0.82
N THR A 153 -0.16 16.05 -0.18
CA THR A 153 0.42 16.00 -1.53
C THR A 153 1.72 16.78 -1.54
N LEU A 154 2.81 16.14 -1.96
CA LEU A 154 4.12 16.75 -2.13
C LEU A 154 4.33 17.11 -3.60
N GLU A 155 5.31 17.96 -3.90
CA GLU A 155 5.66 18.32 -5.29
C GLU A 155 5.89 17.09 -6.18
N ASN A 156 6.56 16.05 -5.65
CA ASN A 156 6.89 14.81 -6.36
C ASN A 156 6.48 13.57 -5.56
N GLY A 157 5.34 13.58 -4.87
CA GLY A 157 4.98 12.47 -4.00
C GLY A 157 3.80 12.71 -3.08
N LYS A 158 3.70 11.84 -2.06
CA LYS A 158 2.71 11.96 -0.99
C LYS A 158 3.32 11.52 0.34
N LEU A 159 2.88 12.17 1.41
CA LEU A 159 3.15 11.81 2.80
C LEU A 159 1.83 11.52 3.48
N ALA A 160 1.73 10.41 4.19
CA ALA A 160 0.54 10.06 4.97
C ALA A 160 0.90 9.77 6.42
N PHE A 161 0.05 10.24 7.32
CA PHE A 161 0.01 9.82 8.72
C PHE A 161 -1.35 9.17 9.01
N THR A 162 -1.35 8.02 9.67
CA THR A 162 -2.57 7.29 10.03
C THR A 162 -2.35 6.52 11.33
N GLY A 163 -3.19 6.78 12.34
CA GLY A 163 -2.93 6.29 13.69
C GLY A 163 -1.53 6.67 14.16
N ASP A 164 -0.73 5.68 14.54
CA ASP A 164 0.69 5.77 14.92
C ASP A 164 1.65 5.48 13.76
N HIS A 165 1.16 5.28 12.53
CA HIS A 165 1.95 4.95 11.35
C HIS A 165 2.17 6.15 10.43
N PHE A 166 3.30 6.14 9.71
CA PHE A 166 3.56 7.04 8.60
C PHE A 166 3.95 6.26 7.34
N LEU A 167 3.59 6.78 6.18
CA LEU A 167 4.08 6.36 4.86
C LEU A 167 4.58 7.58 4.10
N LEU A 168 5.72 7.45 3.44
CA LEU A 168 6.26 8.46 2.53
C LEU A 168 6.58 7.79 1.19
N VAL A 169 6.16 8.41 0.11
CA VAL A 169 6.63 8.12 -1.25
C VAL A 169 6.89 9.45 -1.92
N SER A 170 8.14 9.75 -2.25
CA SER A 170 8.50 11.00 -2.93
C SER A 170 9.73 10.80 -3.81
N GLY A 171 9.69 11.28 -5.04
CA GLY A 171 10.84 11.25 -5.94
C GLY A 171 10.50 11.05 -7.41
N ASP A 172 11.56 11.03 -8.20
CA ASP A 172 11.59 10.80 -9.65
C ASP A 172 12.91 10.10 -10.04
N GLU A 173 13.33 10.13 -11.30
CA GLU A 173 14.60 9.52 -11.71
C GLU A 173 15.87 10.20 -11.14
N SER A 174 15.77 11.42 -10.62
CA SER A 174 16.90 12.19 -10.10
C SER A 174 17.17 11.89 -8.62
N GLY A 175 16.17 11.42 -7.90
CA GLY A 175 16.27 11.05 -6.50
C GLY A 175 14.92 10.62 -5.94
N MET A 176 14.97 9.78 -4.91
CA MET A 176 13.77 9.35 -4.21
C MET A 176 13.99 9.15 -2.73
N VAL A 177 12.91 9.24 -1.99
CA VAL A 177 12.76 8.79 -0.62
C VAL A 177 11.41 8.11 -0.48
N SER A 178 11.41 6.87 0.01
CA SER A 178 10.18 6.17 0.34
C SER A 178 10.36 5.27 1.55
N GLY A 179 9.31 5.05 2.30
CA GLY A 179 9.36 4.18 3.46
C GLY A 179 8.14 4.30 4.34
N TYR A 180 8.14 3.48 5.38
CA TYR A 180 7.10 3.48 6.40
C TYR A 180 7.64 3.03 7.75
N GLY A 181 6.81 3.28 8.76
CA GLY A 181 7.02 2.80 10.11
C GLY A 181 6.05 3.47 11.05
N THR A 182 6.46 3.65 12.29
CA THR A 182 5.69 4.38 13.30
C THR A 182 6.26 5.77 13.54
N TYR A 183 5.45 6.68 14.08
CA TYR A 183 5.89 8.03 14.41
C TYR A 183 5.35 8.50 15.76
N SER A 184 6.06 9.46 16.34
CA SER A 184 5.56 10.31 17.42
C SER A 184 5.88 11.77 17.11
N LYS A 185 5.10 12.70 17.66
CA LYS A 185 5.18 14.13 17.35
C LYS A 185 5.23 14.96 18.63
N VAL A 186 6.10 15.96 18.66
CA VAL A 186 6.14 17.03 19.67
C VAL A 186 6.35 18.36 18.97
N GLY A 187 5.30 19.21 18.91
CA GLY A 187 5.37 20.43 18.10
C GLY A 187 5.53 20.08 16.62
N ASP A 188 6.52 20.65 15.93
CA ASP A 188 6.80 20.34 14.52
C ASP A 188 7.91 19.28 14.36
N ASP A 189 8.46 18.78 15.46
CA ASP A 189 9.46 17.72 15.47
C ASP A 189 8.78 16.35 15.52
N TYR A 190 9.21 15.44 14.64
CA TYR A 190 8.70 14.08 14.52
C TYR A 190 9.85 13.09 14.69
N SER A 191 9.64 12.10 15.55
CA SER A 191 10.52 10.95 15.67
C SER A 191 9.89 9.78 14.91
N LEU A 192 10.53 9.36 13.82
CA LEU A 192 10.11 8.25 12.98
C LEU A 192 10.88 6.99 13.36
N MET A 193 10.19 5.92 13.71
CA MET A 193 10.79 4.59 13.82
C MET A 193 10.58 3.86 12.50
N LEU A 194 11.62 3.80 11.69
CA LEU A 194 11.58 3.22 10.35
C LEU A 194 11.46 1.71 10.43
N THR A 195 10.39 1.14 9.87
CA THR A 195 10.28 -0.31 9.66
C THR A 195 11.03 -0.70 8.39
N ARG A 196 10.75 -0.01 7.28
CA ARG A 196 11.49 -0.13 6.02
C ARG A 196 11.59 1.24 5.36
N TRP A 197 12.76 1.53 4.82
CA TRP A 197 13.07 2.80 4.19
C TRP A 197 14.04 2.59 3.04
N SER A 198 13.83 3.32 1.96
CA SER A 198 14.66 3.31 0.76
C SER A 198 14.86 4.74 0.27
N GLN A 199 16.10 5.12 0.02
CA GLN A 199 16.45 6.44 -0.48
C GLN A 199 17.53 6.38 -1.55
N SER A 200 17.49 7.32 -2.49
CA SER A 200 18.50 7.48 -3.52
C SER A 200 18.63 8.95 -3.94
N ASN A 201 19.85 9.33 -4.34
CA ASN A 201 20.15 10.61 -4.99
C ASN A 201 20.36 10.45 -6.51
N GLY A 202 19.82 9.36 -7.09
CA GLY A 202 19.98 8.98 -8.49
C GLY A 202 21.29 8.26 -8.82
N GLN A 203 22.32 8.40 -7.98
CA GLN A 203 23.64 7.79 -8.18
C GLN A 203 23.91 6.65 -7.21
N THR A 204 23.54 6.84 -5.95
CA THR A 204 23.67 5.86 -4.88
C THR A 204 22.29 5.58 -4.30
N ALA A 205 22.13 4.39 -3.75
CA ALA A 205 20.92 3.95 -3.10
C ALA A 205 21.23 3.31 -1.75
N GLU A 206 20.30 3.45 -0.82
CA GLU A 206 20.42 2.94 0.54
C GLU A 206 19.06 2.46 1.03
N ASN A 207 19.06 1.29 1.68
CA ASN A 207 17.93 0.82 2.45
C ASN A 207 18.25 0.85 3.95
N LEU A 208 17.30 1.32 4.75
CA LEU A 208 17.36 1.36 6.22
C LEU A 208 16.17 0.59 6.80
N ARG A 209 16.37 -0.03 7.97
CA ARG A 209 15.32 -0.70 8.77
C ARG A 209 15.64 -0.61 10.24
N ASP A 210 14.62 -0.69 11.07
CA ASP A 210 14.72 -0.74 12.54
C ASP A 210 15.58 0.39 13.12
N THR A 211 15.39 1.60 12.60
CA THR A 211 16.19 2.78 12.94
C THR A 211 15.30 3.98 13.23
N ALA A 212 15.74 4.82 14.16
CA ALA A 212 15.07 6.08 14.45
C ALA A 212 15.58 7.19 13.53
N MET A 213 14.68 8.04 13.06
CA MET A 213 14.97 9.22 12.26
C MET A 213 14.19 10.41 12.80
N GLU A 214 14.90 11.47 13.16
CA GLU A 214 14.27 12.74 13.54
C GLU A 214 14.05 13.60 12.30
N VAL A 215 12.83 14.07 12.10
CA VAL A 215 12.45 14.93 10.97
C VAL A 215 11.67 16.14 11.47
N GLN A 216 11.62 17.20 10.67
CA GLN A 216 10.77 18.36 10.95
C GLN A 216 9.65 18.44 9.92
N PHE A 217 8.41 18.63 10.37
CA PHE A 217 7.26 18.81 9.48
C PHE A 217 6.31 19.88 10.03
N ASP A 218 6.31 21.03 9.37
CA ASP A 218 5.51 22.21 9.74
C ASP A 218 4.11 22.24 9.07
N GLY A 219 3.73 21.16 8.39
CA GLY A 219 2.50 21.05 7.61
C GLY A 219 2.62 21.57 6.17
N SER A 220 3.67 22.33 5.85
CA SER A 220 3.96 22.83 4.50
C SER A 220 5.23 22.23 3.89
N LYS A 221 6.12 21.69 4.72
CA LYS A 221 7.41 21.13 4.29
C LYS A 221 7.93 20.10 5.27
N LEU A 222 8.35 18.95 4.75
CA LEU A 222 9.07 17.92 5.50
C LEU A 222 10.58 18.07 5.25
N THR A 223 11.36 18.20 6.31
CA THR A 223 12.83 18.28 6.27
C THR A 223 13.45 17.03 6.89
N LEU A 224 14.25 16.32 6.09
CA LEU A 224 14.97 15.10 6.51
C LEU A 224 16.37 15.43 7.07
N PRO A 225 17.02 14.51 7.82
CA PRO A 225 18.34 14.75 8.41
C PRO A 225 19.45 15.08 7.41
N ASN A 226 19.33 14.60 6.18
CA ASN A 226 20.27 14.87 5.09
C ASN A 226 20.08 16.26 4.45
N GLY A 227 19.15 17.08 4.97
CA GLY A 227 18.82 18.40 4.45
C GLY A 227 17.86 18.41 3.27
N LEU A 228 17.38 17.24 2.82
CA LEU A 228 16.33 17.17 1.79
C LEU A 228 15.04 17.79 2.32
N ASN A 229 14.45 18.66 1.51
CA ASN A 229 13.18 19.31 1.79
C ASN A 229 12.14 18.81 0.79
N LEU A 230 11.01 18.34 1.30
CA LEU A 230 9.86 17.90 0.51
C LEU A 230 8.71 18.88 0.77
N ALA A 231 8.41 19.72 -0.21
CA ALA A 231 7.37 20.74 -0.10
C ALA A 231 5.98 20.13 -0.34
N VAL A 232 5.00 20.54 0.47
CA VAL A 232 3.58 20.24 0.30
C VAL A 232 2.98 21.22 -0.70
N ILE A 233 2.22 20.70 -1.65
CA ILE A 233 1.46 21.50 -2.61
C ILE A 233 -0.03 21.48 -2.24
N GLN A 234 -0.67 22.64 -2.32
CA GLN A 234 -2.11 22.84 -2.08
C GLN A 234 -2.88 22.92 -3.39
#